data_AF-A0A1B3X2R9-F1
#
_entry.id   AF-A0A1B3X2R9-F1
#
_cell.length_a   1.000
_cell.length_b   1.000
_cell.length_c   1.000
_cell.angle_alpha   90.00
_cell.angle_beta   90.00
_cell.angle_gamma   90.00
#
_symmetry.space_group_name_H-M   'P 1'
#
loop_
_entity.id
_entity.type
_entity.pdbx_description
1 polymer ?
#
loop_
_entity_poly.entity_id
_entity_poly.type
_entity_poly.pdbx_seq_one_letter_code
_entity_poly.pdbx_strand_id
1 'polypeptide(L)'
;MGKTATDAAADAFVAGLMVGFDRIADEKLTEKVDALEQRIIERLPQVVALPPKPAEYPPDRLLSVGEIADLLGCSPRTVQTRMDKGELVYVLLDPSSNQRKVPYSWVMEYIHSLPRYVGKVREKKEVKGHA
;
A
#
# COMPACT_ATOMS: atom_id res chain seq x y z
N MET A 1 4.35 -64.80 37.00
CA MET A 1 2.90 -65.08 37.10
C MET A 1 2.29 -64.72 35.76
N GLY A 2 1.72 -65.69 35.06
CA GLY A 2 1.30 -65.54 33.66
C GLY A 2 -0.08 -64.86 33.55
N LYS A 3 -0.21 -63.91 32.61
CA LYS A 3 -1.50 -63.33 32.22
C LYS A 3 -2.50 -64.45 31.96
N THR A 4 -3.64 -64.44 32.64
CA THR A 4 -4.71 -65.40 32.36
C THR A 4 -5.46 -64.96 31.10
N ALA A 5 -6.17 -65.88 30.45
CA ALA A 5 -6.97 -65.57 29.26
C ALA A 5 -8.00 -64.44 29.50
N THR A 6 -8.45 -64.29 30.74
CA THR A 6 -9.29 -63.19 31.23
C THR A 6 -8.59 -61.83 31.20
N ASP A 7 -7.31 -61.75 31.53
CA ASP A 7 -6.55 -60.48 31.47
C ASP A 7 -6.33 -60.03 30.03
N ALA A 8 -6.07 -60.99 29.12
CA ALA A 8 -5.94 -60.70 27.69
C ALA A 8 -7.27 -60.23 27.07
N ALA A 9 -8.40 -60.79 27.51
CA ALA A 9 -9.73 -60.37 27.08
C ALA A 9 -10.10 -58.97 27.61
N ALA A 10 -9.72 -58.65 28.85
CA ALA A 10 -9.89 -57.32 29.42
C ALA A 10 -9.05 -56.27 28.68
N ASP A 11 -7.78 -56.57 28.38
CA ASP A 11 -6.90 -55.69 27.60
C ASP A 11 -7.45 -55.43 26.20
N ALA A 12 -7.97 -56.47 25.52
CA ALA A 12 -8.57 -56.32 24.19
C ALA A 12 -9.85 -55.46 24.22
N PHE A 13 -10.66 -55.58 25.27
CA PHE A 13 -11.85 -54.76 25.46
C PHE A 13 -11.50 -53.28 25.71
N VAL A 14 -10.52 -53.01 26.58
CA VAL A 14 -10.03 -51.64 26.85
C VAL A 14 -9.42 -51.02 25.60
N ALA A 15 -8.65 -51.78 24.82
CA ALA A 15 -8.12 -51.33 23.53
C ALA A 15 -9.25 -50.97 22.55
N GLY A 16 -10.31 -51.79 22.48
CA GLY A 16 -11.49 -51.51 21.66
C GLY A 16 -12.21 -50.22 22.07
N LEU A 17 -12.32 -49.95 23.38
CA LEU A 17 -12.90 -48.70 23.90
C LEU A 17 -12.05 -47.47 23.54
N MET A 18 -10.73 -47.56 23.65
CA MET A 18 -9.83 -46.45 23.31
C MET A 18 -9.93 -46.07 21.83
N VAL A 19 -9.95 -47.05 20.93
CA VAL A 19 -10.17 -46.81 19.49
C VAL A 19 -11.55 -46.19 19.22
N GLY A 20 -12.57 -46.58 19.99
CA GLY A 20 -13.89 -45.96 19.92
C GLY A 20 -13.88 -44.49 20.35
N PHE A 21 -13.17 -44.15 21.42
CA PHE A 21 -13.03 -42.76 21.88
C PHE A 21 -12.24 -41.90 20.90
N ASP A 22 -11.16 -42.43 20.30
CA ASP A 22 -10.37 -41.71 19.30
C ASP A 22 -11.24 -41.37 18.07
N ARG A 23 -12.03 -42.33 17.57
CA ARG A 23 -12.97 -42.08 16.47
C ARG A 23 -13.99 -41.00 16.80
N ILE A 24 -14.59 -41.04 18.00
CA ILE A 24 -15.57 -40.04 18.43
C ILE A 24 -14.91 -38.66 18.58
N ALA A 25 -13.66 -38.60 19.05
CA ALA A 25 -12.90 -37.36 19.16
C ALA A 25 -12.61 -36.75 17.78
N ASP A 26 -12.21 -37.57 16.80
CA ASP A 26 -11.97 -37.14 15.42
C ASP A 26 -13.24 -36.63 14.74
N GLU A 27 -14.37 -37.33 14.91
CA GLU A 27 -15.67 -36.90 14.39
C GLU A 27 -16.08 -35.55 15.01
N LYS A 28 -15.97 -35.41 16.34
CA LYS A 28 -16.27 -34.15 17.03
C LYS A 28 -15.33 -33.01 16.68
N LEU A 29 -14.08 -33.31 16.35
CA LEU A 29 -13.11 -32.34 15.86
C LEU A 29 -13.50 -31.86 14.46
N THR A 30 -13.85 -32.79 13.57
CA THR A 30 -14.29 -32.51 12.21
C THR A 30 -15.53 -31.62 12.21
N GLU A 31 -16.57 -31.96 13.00
CA GLU A 31 -17.77 -31.13 13.15
C GLU A 31 -17.46 -29.70 13.62
N LYS A 32 -16.49 -29.53 14.53
CA LYS A 32 -16.08 -28.21 15.03
C LYS A 32 -15.32 -27.42 13.98
N VAL A 33 -14.48 -28.08 13.18
CA VAL A 33 -13.74 -27.46 12.07
C VAL A 33 -14.72 -26.99 11.01
N ASP A 34 -15.66 -27.84 10.59
CA ASP A 34 -16.70 -27.46 9.60
C ASP A 34 -17.53 -26.27 10.09
N ALA A 35 -17.94 -26.28 11.36
CA ALA A 35 -18.68 -25.17 11.96
C ALA A 35 -17.85 -23.88 12.10
N LEU A 36 -16.52 -23.99 12.20
CA LEU A 36 -15.62 -22.84 12.21
C LEU A 36 -15.42 -22.31 10.78
N GLU A 37 -15.26 -23.18 9.79
CA GLU A 37 -15.15 -22.81 8.38
C GLU A 37 -16.39 -22.04 7.91
N GLN A 38 -17.60 -22.52 8.22
CA GLN A 38 -18.84 -21.81 7.90
C GLN A 38 -18.88 -20.40 8.54
N ARG A 39 -18.48 -20.29 9.81
CA ARG A 39 -18.42 -18.99 10.51
C ARG A 39 -17.37 -18.04 9.93
N ILE A 40 -16.25 -18.57 9.43
CA ILE A 40 -15.21 -17.78 8.76
C ILE A 40 -15.74 -17.27 7.41
N ILE A 41 -16.40 -18.14 6.63
CA ILE A 41 -16.98 -17.77 5.32
C ILE A 41 -18.07 -16.70 5.48
N GLU A 42 -18.96 -16.84 6.45
CA GLU A 42 -20.02 -15.85 6.74
C GLU A 42 -19.45 -14.48 7.16
N ARG A 43 -18.30 -14.46 7.85
CA ARG A 43 -17.65 -13.23 8.31
C ARG A 43 -16.66 -12.63 7.33
N LEU A 44 -16.17 -13.40 6.35
CA LEU A 44 -15.25 -12.94 5.31
C LEU A 44 -15.68 -11.65 4.60
N PRO A 45 -16.95 -11.46 4.18
CA PRO A 45 -17.38 -10.22 3.55
C PRO A 45 -17.34 -8.99 4.48
N GLN A 46 -17.25 -9.17 5.80
CA GLN A 46 -17.07 -8.07 6.76
C GLN A 46 -15.61 -7.65 6.94
N VAL A 47 -14.66 -8.55 6.61
CA VAL A 47 -13.22 -8.35 6.84
C VAL A 47 -12.47 -7.93 5.57
N VAL A 48 -13.01 -8.26 4.38
CA VAL A 48 -12.44 -7.84 3.10
C VAL A 48 -13.01 -6.48 2.66
N ALA A 49 -12.90 -5.48 3.54
CA ALA A 49 -12.93 -4.09 3.09
C ALA A 49 -11.56 -3.79 2.46
N LEU A 50 -11.34 -4.26 1.23
CA LEU A 50 -10.18 -3.80 0.47
C LEU A 50 -10.26 -2.27 0.39
N PRO A 51 -9.21 -1.53 0.76
CA PRO A 51 -9.20 -0.11 0.52
C PRO A 51 -9.47 0.11 -0.98
N PRO A 52 -10.25 1.14 -1.34
CA PRO A 52 -10.52 1.41 -2.75
C PRO A 52 -9.19 1.47 -3.50
N LYS A 53 -9.13 0.81 -4.68
CA LYS A 53 -7.98 0.87 -5.58
C LYS A 53 -7.52 2.33 -5.61
N PRO A 54 -6.25 2.64 -5.29
CA PRO A 54 -5.76 4.00 -5.39
C PRO A 54 -6.17 4.53 -6.75
N ALA A 55 -6.81 5.71 -6.78
CA ALA A 55 -7.23 6.31 -8.03
C ALA A 55 -6.08 6.22 -9.02
N GLU A 56 -6.34 5.65 -10.21
CA GLU A 56 -5.36 5.65 -11.28
C GLU A 56 -4.90 7.08 -11.45
N TYR A 57 -3.65 7.36 -11.06
CA TYR A 57 -3.09 8.69 -11.24
C TYR A 57 -3.23 8.99 -12.72
N PRO A 58 -3.86 10.12 -13.11
CA PRO A 58 -3.93 10.49 -14.50
C PRO A 58 -2.51 10.46 -15.07
N PRO A 59 -2.32 9.92 -16.29
CA PRO A 59 -0.99 9.75 -16.86
C PRO A 59 -0.22 11.07 -16.77
N ASP A 60 1.01 10.99 -16.27
CA ASP A 60 1.84 12.17 -16.02
C ASP A 60 2.04 12.95 -17.32
N ARG A 61 1.44 14.14 -17.38
CA ARG A 61 1.37 14.93 -18.61
C ARG A 61 2.56 15.87 -18.71
N LEU A 62 3.07 16.03 -19.94
CA LEU A 62 4.10 17.02 -20.24
C LEU A 62 3.49 18.42 -20.34
N LEU A 63 3.85 19.28 -19.40
CA LEU A 63 3.41 20.67 -19.36
C LEU A 63 4.29 21.56 -20.24
N SER A 64 3.67 22.50 -20.94
CA SER A 64 4.31 23.64 -21.55
C SER A 64 4.76 24.68 -20.53
N VAL A 65 5.70 25.54 -20.92
CA VAL A 65 6.13 26.70 -20.11
C VAL A 65 4.94 27.58 -19.68
N GLY A 66 3.93 27.74 -20.53
CA GLY A 66 2.71 28.49 -20.19
C GLY A 66 1.91 27.83 -19.07
N GLU A 67 1.64 26.53 -19.19
CA GLU A 67 0.91 25.78 -18.16
C GLU A 67 1.66 25.74 -16.82
N ILE A 68 3.00 25.67 -16.85
CA ILE A 68 3.83 25.74 -15.65
C ILE A 68 3.75 27.14 -15.02
N ALA A 69 3.73 28.19 -15.86
CA ALA A 69 3.63 29.56 -15.40
C ALA A 69 2.30 29.79 -14.66
N ASP A 70 1.20 29.29 -15.23
CA ASP A 70 -0.13 29.31 -14.60
C ASP A 70 -0.14 28.53 -13.28
N LEU A 71 0.46 27.33 -13.26
CA LEU A 71 0.54 26.48 -12.06
C LEU A 71 1.34 27.15 -10.92
N LEU A 72 2.46 27.80 -11.26
CA LEU A 72 3.32 28.48 -10.29
C LEU A 72 2.88 29.93 -9.99
N GLY A 73 1.82 30.42 -10.63
CA GLY A 73 1.34 31.80 -10.48
C GLY A 73 2.39 32.85 -10.87
N CYS A 74 3.18 32.60 -11.91
CA CYS A 74 4.26 33.49 -12.35
C CYS A 74 4.27 33.68 -13.87
N SER A 75 5.20 34.48 -14.40
CA SER A 75 5.29 34.69 -15.85
C SER A 75 6.02 33.53 -16.55
N PRO A 76 5.70 33.23 -17.83
CA PRO A 76 6.45 32.26 -18.63
C PRO A 76 7.95 32.56 -18.70
N ARG A 77 8.33 33.85 -18.70
CA ARG A 77 9.72 34.28 -18.67
C ARG A 77 10.43 33.85 -17.39
N THR A 78 9.74 33.96 -16.25
CA THR A 78 10.26 33.49 -14.96
C THR A 78 10.52 32.00 -14.98
N VAL A 79 9.60 31.21 -15.57
CA VAL A 79 9.79 29.76 -15.73
C VAL A 79 11.01 29.45 -16.60
N GLN A 80 11.17 30.12 -17.75
CA GLN A 80 12.35 29.95 -18.60
C GLN A 80 13.64 30.28 -17.87
N THR A 81 13.67 31.37 -17.09
CA THR A 81 14.84 31.73 -16.28
C THR A 81 15.19 30.65 -15.25
N ARG A 82 14.20 30.01 -14.62
CA ARG A 82 14.44 28.88 -13.70
C ARG A 82 15.03 27.67 -14.43
N MET A 83 14.53 27.39 -15.64
CA MET A 83 15.09 26.34 -16.49
C MET A 83 16.53 26.64 -16.90
N ASP A 84 16.83 27.88 -17.31
CA ASP A 84 18.19 28.30 -17.71
C ASP A 84 19.18 28.24 -16.54
N LYS A 85 18.71 28.48 -15.31
CA LYS A 85 19.51 28.31 -14.09
C LYS A 85 19.68 26.86 -13.65
N GLY A 86 18.98 25.92 -14.27
CA GLY A 86 18.95 24.52 -13.85
C GLY A 86 18.11 24.24 -12.59
N GLU A 87 17.28 25.20 -12.15
CA GLU A 87 16.37 25.02 -11.02
C GLU A 87 15.16 24.15 -11.39
N LEU A 88 14.76 24.17 -12.68
CA LEU A 88 13.66 23.38 -13.21
C LEU A 88 14.14 22.59 -14.43
N VAL A 89 14.22 21.27 -14.29
CA VAL A 89 14.63 20.37 -15.37
C VAL A 89 13.53 20.27 -16.42
N TYR A 90 13.91 20.23 -17.69
CA TYR A 90 12.98 20.09 -18.81
C TYR A 90 13.40 18.96 -19.74
N VAL A 91 12.42 18.49 -20.51
CA VAL A 91 12.61 17.57 -21.63
C VAL A 91 12.32 18.29 -22.95
N LEU A 92 12.92 17.79 -24.01
CA LEU A 92 12.61 18.17 -25.38
C LEU A 92 12.00 16.96 -26.07
N LEU A 93 10.85 17.14 -26.75
CA LEU A 93 10.22 16.08 -27.55
C LEU A 93 11.02 15.77 -28.83
N ASP A 94 11.74 16.78 -29.32
CA ASP A 94 12.67 16.67 -30.45
C ASP A 94 13.96 17.43 -30.06
N PRO A 95 15.16 16.85 -30.22
CA PRO A 95 16.43 17.51 -29.90
C PRO A 95 16.62 18.88 -30.58
N SER A 96 15.99 19.11 -31.73
CA SER A 96 16.05 20.37 -32.49
C SER A 96 14.99 21.40 -32.07
N SER A 97 14.04 21.01 -31.22
CA SER A 97 12.95 21.89 -30.79
C SER A 97 13.39 22.82 -29.67
N ASN A 98 12.93 24.07 -29.74
CA ASN A 98 13.04 25.02 -28.64
C ASN A 98 11.87 24.93 -27.64
N GLN A 99 10.96 23.97 -27.83
CA GLN A 99 9.79 23.80 -26.96
C GLN A 99 10.13 22.92 -25.75
N ARG A 100 10.58 23.57 -24.69
CA ARG A 100 10.83 22.93 -23.39
C ARG A 100 9.51 22.48 -22.75
N LYS A 101 9.48 21.23 -22.29
CA LYS A 101 8.35 20.63 -21.57
C LYS A 101 8.82 20.08 -20.22
N VAL A 102 7.92 19.98 -19.24
CA VAL A 102 8.24 19.38 -17.93
C VAL A 102 7.13 18.41 -17.52
N PRO A 103 7.44 17.18 -17.08
CA PRO A 103 6.46 16.30 -16.45
C PRO A 103 5.79 16.98 -15.26
N TYR A 104 4.49 16.77 -15.06
CA TYR A 104 3.77 17.39 -13.94
C TYR A 104 4.36 16.95 -12.60
N SER A 105 4.76 15.68 -12.47
CA SER A 105 5.46 15.15 -11.28
C SER A 105 6.70 15.97 -10.90
N TRP A 106 7.56 16.31 -11.86
CA TRP A 106 8.78 17.09 -11.62
C TRP A 106 8.48 18.53 -11.21
N VAL A 107 7.40 19.12 -11.72
CA VAL A 107 6.98 20.45 -11.25
C VAL A 107 6.48 20.38 -9.81
N MET A 108 5.78 19.31 -9.43
CA MET A 108 5.36 19.09 -8.04
C MET A 108 6.57 18.85 -7.13
N GLU A 109 7.55 18.06 -7.54
CA GLU A 109 8.81 17.89 -6.82
C GLU A 109 9.54 19.22 -6.61
N TYR A 110 9.60 20.05 -7.66
CA TYR A 110 10.14 21.40 -7.55
C TYR A 110 9.36 22.26 -6.54
N ILE A 111 8.03 22.22 -6.56
CA ILE A 111 7.20 22.96 -5.57
C ILE A 111 7.50 22.45 -4.15
N HIS A 112 7.65 21.15 -3.96
CA HIS A 112 7.92 20.55 -2.66
C HIS A 112 9.32 20.85 -2.14
N SER A 113 10.30 21.04 -3.02
CA SER A 113 11.68 21.42 -2.67
C SER A 113 11.85 22.91 -2.36
N LEU A 114 10.84 23.75 -2.61
CA LEU A 114 10.93 25.17 -2.30
C LEU A 114 11.05 25.42 -0.79
N PRO A 115 11.90 26.39 -0.38
CA PRO A 115 12.01 26.80 1.01
C PRO A 115 10.66 27.25 1.58
N ARG A 116 10.27 26.64 2.70
CA ARG A 116 9.04 26.98 3.44
C ARG A 116 9.35 28.00 4.51
N TYR A 117 8.53 29.05 4.57
CA TYR A 117 8.68 30.13 5.53
C TYR A 117 7.42 30.28 6.39
N VAL A 118 7.60 30.72 7.63
CA VAL A 118 6.52 31.07 8.57
C VAL A 118 6.66 32.51 9.07
N GLY A 119 5.54 33.11 9.49
CA GLY A 119 5.48 34.50 9.98
C GLY A 119 5.22 35.53 8.88
N LYS A 120 5.36 36.82 9.21
CA LYS A 120 5.18 37.93 8.25
C LYS A 120 6.31 37.92 7.22
N VAL A 121 6.04 38.29 5.96
CA VAL A 121 7.03 38.26 4.87
C VAL A 121 8.33 39.00 5.19
N ARG A 122 8.25 40.16 5.85
CA ARG A 122 9.44 40.97 6.25
C ARG A 122 10.23 40.39 7.42
N GLU A 123 9.62 39.50 8.21
CA GLU A 123 10.18 38.90 9.43
C GLU A 123 10.19 37.36 9.31
N LYS A 124 10.16 36.85 8.08
CA LYS A 124 9.90 35.45 7.79
C LYS A 124 11.03 34.57 8.32
N LYS A 125 10.67 33.44 8.92
CA LYS A 125 11.63 32.43 9.36
C LYS A 125 11.48 31.20 8.49
N GLU A 126 12.59 30.73 7.93
CA GLU A 126 12.61 29.48 7.19
C GLU A 126 12.42 28.31 8.16
N VAL A 127 11.54 27.38 7.81
CA VAL A 127 11.35 26.13 8.54
C VAL A 127 12.51 25.23 8.17
N LYS A 128 13.28 24.64 9.10
CA LYS A 128 14.39 23.73 8.71
C LYS A 128 13.88 22.28 8.59
N GLY A 129 14.40 21.50 7.63
CA GLY A 129 14.16 20.05 7.53
C GLY A 129 12.89 19.64 6.75
N HIS A 130 12.50 20.37 5.72
CA HIS A 130 11.31 20.08 4.90
C HIS A 130 11.64 19.58 3.48
N ALA A 131 12.89 19.16 3.25
CA ALA A 131 13.39 18.55 2.03
C ALA A 131 13.97 17.17 2.34
#